data_AF-A0A1C5F560-F1
#
_entry.id   AF-A0A1C5F560-F1
#
_cell.length_a   1.000
_cell.length_b   1.000
_cell.length_c   1.000
_cell.angle_alpha   90.00
_cell.angle_beta   90.00
_cell.angle_gamma   90.00
#
_symmetry.space_group_name_H-M   'P 1'
#
loop_
_entity.id
_entity.type
_entity.pdbx_description
1 polymer ?
#
loop_
_entity_poly.entity_id
_entity_poly.type
_entity_poly.pdbx_seq_one_letter_code
_entity_poly.pdbx_strand_id
1 'polypeptide(L)' 'MSVALAWLMQRSPNILLIPGTSSTAHLRENIAGAGLSLPDEDVAELDSIGL' A
#
# COMPACT_ATOMS: atom_id res chain seq x y z
N MET A 1 1.27 -2.11 -8.18
CA MET A 1 1.57 -1.17 -7.07
C MET A 1 0.78 -1.43 -5.77
N SER A 2 -0.37 -2.10 -5.83
CA SER A 2 -1.38 -2.11 -4.76
C SER A 2 -0.90 -2.62 -3.40
N VAL A 3 -0.15 -3.72 -3.34
CA VAL A 3 0.33 -4.33 -2.07
C VAL A 3 1.25 -3.38 -1.31
N ALA A 4 2.17 -2.70 -2.00
CA ALA A 4 3.08 -1.75 -1.36
C ALA A 4 2.34 -0.54 -0.77
N LEU A 5 1.32 -0.03 -1.46
CA LEU A 5 0.50 1.09 -0.95
C LEU A 5 -0.32 0.65 0.26
N ALA A 6 -0.95 -0.52 0.19
CA ALA A 6 -1.71 -1.11 1.30
C ALA A 6 -0.84 -1.31 2.54
N TRP A 7 0.37 -1.84 2.36
CA TRP A 7 1.34 -2.04 3.43
C TRP A 7 1.75 -0.71 4.06
N LEU A 8 2.20 0.27 3.27
CA LEU A 8 2.63 1.58 3.80
C LEU A 8 1.50 2.32 4.54
N MET A 9 0.24 2.22 4.09
CA MET A 9 -0.89 2.83 4.80
C MET A 9 -1.23 2.13 6.12
N GLN A 10 -1.01 0.82 6.24
CA GLN A 10 -1.27 0.06 7.48
C GLN A 10 -0.21 0.23 8.56
N ARG A 11 1.00 0.71 8.20
CA ARG A 11 2.09 0.93 9.17
C ARG A 11 1.80 1.99 10.22
N SER A 12 0.90 2.95 9.95
CA SER A 12 0.49 3.96 10.93
C SER A 12 -0.76 4.70 10.46
N PRO A 13 -1.71 5.03 11.37
CA PRO A 13 -2.89 5.82 11.04
C PRO A 13 -2.56 7.25 10.58
N ASN A 14 -1.32 7.71 10.76
CA ASN A 14 -0.88 9.06 10.38
C ASN A 14 -0.21 9.13 9.00
N ILE A 15 -0.17 8.02 8.26
CA ILE A 15 0.42 7.98 6.91
C ILE A 15 -0.64 8.30 5.86
N LEU A 16 -0.40 9.33 5.05
CA LEU A 16 -1.20 9.66 3.87
C LEU A 16 -0.33 9.53 2.61
N LEU A 17 -0.64 8.56 1.75
CA LEU A 17 0.07 8.36 0.49
C LEU A 17 -0.50 9.28 -0.60
N ILE A 18 0.40 9.87 -1.40
CA ILE A 18 0.05 10.70 -2.57
C ILE A 18 0.72 10.10 -3.82
N PRO A 19 0.32 8.89 -4.26
CA PRO A 19 0.99 8.23 -5.38
C PRO A 19 0.63 8.89 -6.71
N GLY A 20 1.63 9.43 -7.41
CA GLY A 20 1.49 9.98 -8.75
C GLY A 20 1.54 8.92 -9.85
N THR A 21 0.80 9.14 -10.95
CA THR A 21 0.89 8.32 -12.16
C THR A 21 0.28 9.06 -13.36
N SER A 22 0.81 8.82 -14.56
CA SER A 22 0.22 9.27 -15.84
C SER A 22 -0.64 8.18 -16.53
N SER A 23 -0.66 6.96 -15.98
CA SER A 23 -1.41 5.82 -16.52
C SER A 23 -2.71 5.60 -15.76
N THR A 24 -3.82 5.49 -16.50
CA THR A 24 -5.13 5.15 -15.91
C THR A 24 -5.16 3.73 -15.34
N ALA A 25 -4.32 2.81 -15.83
CA ALA A 25 -4.20 1.47 -15.26
C ALA A 25 -3.58 1.53 -13.86
N HIS A 26 -2.46 2.23 -13.71
CA HIS A 26 -1.82 2.44 -12.42
C HIS A 26 -2.72 3.25 -11.47
N LEU A 27 -3.52 4.19 -11.97
CA LEU A 27 -4.49 4.89 -11.13
C LEU A 27 -5.48 3.92 -10.48
N ARG A 28 -6.00 2.94 -11.25
CA ARG A 28 -6.88 1.91 -10.72
C ARG A 28 -6.17 1.02 -9.70
N GLU A 29 -4.92 0.65 -9.94
CA GLU A 29 -4.11 -0.10 -8.98
C GLU A 29 -3.88 0.68 -7.67
N ASN A 30 -3.63 1.99 -7.76
CA ASN A 30 -3.44 2.85 -6.61
C ASN A 30 -4.69 2.91 -5.74
N ILE A 31 -5.86 3.08 -6.38
CA ILE A 31 -7.16 3.07 -5.70
C ILE A 31 -7.42 1.71 -5.05
N ALA A 32 -7.15 0.61 -5.76
CA ALA A 32 -7.31 -0.74 -5.22
C ALA A 32 -6.40 -0.98 -4.01
N GLY A 33 -5.16 -0.48 -4.03
CA GLY A 33 -4.23 -0.58 -2.91
C GLY A 33 -4.71 0.16 -1.66
N ALA A 34 -5.33 1.34 -1.82
CA ALA A 34 -5.86 2.12 -0.70
C ALA A 34 -7.02 1.44 0.04
N GLY A 35 -7.75 0.53 -0.62
CA GLY A 35 -8.85 -0.25 -0.03
C GLY A 35 -8.48 -1.68 0.38
N LEU A 36 -7.23 -2.09 0.15
CA LEU A 36 -6.75 -3.43 0.45
C LEU A 36 -6.26 -3.48 1.90
N SER A 37 -6.86 -4.37 2.70
CA SER A 37 -6.32 -4.75 4.01
C SER A 37 -5.43 -5.96 3.82
N LEU A 38 -4.24 -5.93 4.41
CA LEU A 38 -3.34 -7.08 4.43
C LEU A 38 -3.52 -7.83 5.76
N PRO A 39 -3.45 -9.16 5.76
CA PRO A 39 -3.32 -9.94 6.99
C PRO A 39 -2.14 -9.47 7.83
N ASP A 40 -2.26 -9.56 9.17
CA ASP A 40 -1.19 -9.15 10.08
C ASP A 40 0.12 -9.92 9.83
N GLU A 41 0.03 -11.18 9.39
CA GLU A 41 1.19 -12.00 9.02
C GLU A 41 1.96 -11.44 7.80
N ASP A 42 1.23 -11.01 6.77
CA ASP A 42 1.82 -10.40 5.57
C ASP A 42 2.41 -9.04 5.90
N VAL A 43 1.76 -8.26 6.77
CA VAL A 43 2.29 -6.97 7.25
C VAL A 43 3.58 -7.19 8.02
N ALA A 44 3.63 -8.17 8.92
CA ALA A 44 4.83 -8.51 9.68
C ALA A 44 5.97 -9.01 8.79
N GLU A 45 5.67 -9.82 7.78
CA GLU A 45 6.66 -10.26 6.79
C GLU A 45 7.22 -9.06 6.01
N LEU A 46 6.35 -8.18 5.50
CA LEU A 46 6.76 -6.99 4.75
C LEU A 46 7.56 -6.00 5.61
N ASP A 47 7.21 -5.83 6.88
CA ASP A 47 7.97 -5.02 7.84
C ASP A 47 9.37 -5.60 8.11
N SER A 48 9.56 -6.92 7.99
CA SER A 48 10.87 -7.55 8.15
C SER A 48 11.80 -7.37 6.95
N ILE A 49 11.25 -7.10 5.76
CA ILE A 49 11.98 -6.94 4.51
C ILE A 49 12.17 -5.45 4.17
N GLY A 50 11.20 -4.61 4.55
CA GLY A 50 11.23 -3.17 4.34
C GLY A 50 12.15 -2.48 5.32
N LEU A 51 13.33 -2.05 4.85
CA LEU A 51 14.30 -1.21 5.58
C LEU A 51 13.67 -0.03 6.33
#